data_AF-A0A375HWD8-F1
#
_entry.id   AF-A0A375HWD8-F1
#
_cell.length_a   1.000
_cell.length_b   1.000
_cell.length_c   1.000
_cell.angle_alpha   90.00
_cell.angle_beta   90.00
_cell.angle_gamma   90.00
#
_symmetry.space_group_name_H-M   'P 1'
#
loop_
_entity.id
_entity.type
_entity.pdbx_description
1 polymer ?
#
loop_
_entity_poly.entity_id
_entity_poly.type
_entity_poly.pdbx_seq_one_letter_code
_entity_poly.pdbx_strand_id
1 'polypeptide(L)'
;MLLPNRSNLSAGQAVHLNEILAATRSLMTVYILRDDLKRLWFYRRPGWAQRAWSDWFEQAQQSGVDPLQQFAQRLSVLARHCGPMPPCAEH
;
A
#
# COMPACT_ATOMS: atom_id res chain seq x y z
N MET A 1 28.10 -6.43 3.17
CA MET A 1 27.43 -6.88 1.93
C MET A 1 27.99 -6.07 0.78
N LEU A 2 28.76 -6.71 -0.09
CA LEU A 2 29.38 -6.08 -1.27
C LEU A 2 28.57 -6.52 -2.49
N LEU A 3 28.04 -5.55 -3.23
CA LEU A 3 27.38 -5.82 -4.51
C LEU A 3 28.44 -6.37 -5.49
N PRO A 4 28.19 -7.50 -6.18
CA PRO A 4 29.03 -7.91 -7.28
C PRO A 4 28.96 -6.88 -8.41
N ASN A 5 30.15 -6.61 -8.93
CA ASN A 5 30.51 -5.66 -9.97
C ASN A 5 29.49 -5.61 -11.13
N ARG A 6 29.06 -4.39 -11.51
CA ARG A 6 28.07 -4.12 -12.59
C ARG A 6 28.55 -4.50 -14.00
N SER A 7 29.75 -5.06 -14.13
CA SER A 7 30.47 -5.21 -15.39
C SER A 7 30.21 -6.52 -16.14
N ASN A 8 29.34 -7.42 -15.66
CA ASN A 8 29.18 -8.75 -16.29
C ASN A 8 27.74 -9.19 -16.58
N LEU A 9 26.78 -8.27 -16.69
CA LEU A 9 25.41 -8.61 -17.03
C LEU A 9 25.27 -8.76 -18.55
N SER A 10 25.22 -10.01 -19.03
CA SER A 10 24.80 -10.29 -20.40
C SER A 10 23.37 -9.78 -20.59
N ALA A 11 23.08 -9.24 -21.77
CA ALA A 11 21.83 -8.53 -22.08
C ALA A 11 20.54 -9.31 -21.75
N GLY A 12 20.60 -10.65 -21.61
CA GLY A 12 19.48 -11.49 -21.22
C GLY A 12 19.11 -11.50 -19.72
N GLN A 13 20.07 -11.32 -18.81
CA GLN A 13 19.79 -11.39 -17.36
C GLN A 13 19.15 -10.11 -16.80
N ALA A 14 19.43 -8.96 -17.40
CA ALA A 14 18.79 -7.70 -17.03
C ALA A 14 17.28 -7.68 -17.37
N VAL A 15 16.86 -8.41 -18.42
CA VAL A 15 15.46 -8.55 -18.82
C VAL A 15 14.69 -9.42 -17.82
N HIS A 16 15.26 -10.57 -17.42
CA HIS A 16 14.64 -11.46 -16.44
C HIS A 16 14.49 -10.82 -15.04
N LEU A 17 15.48 -10.03 -14.63
CA LEU A 17 15.41 -9.30 -13.36
C LEU A 17 14.33 -8.22 -13.40
N ASN A 18 14.16 -7.53 -14.51
CA ASN A 18 13.09 -6.54 -14.69
C ASN A 18 11.70 -7.18 -14.73
N GLU A 19 11.53 -8.36 -15.33
CA GLU A 19 10.26 -9.11 -15.29
C GLU A 19 9.89 -9.50 -13.86
N ILE A 20 10.85 -10.02 -13.09
CA ILE A 20 10.63 -10.39 -11.70
C ILE A 20 10.33 -9.14 -10.86
N LEU A 21 11.07 -8.05 -11.03
CA LEU A 21 10.84 -6.79 -10.32
C LEU A 21 9.49 -6.16 -10.69
N ALA A 22 9.07 -6.24 -11.96
CA ALA A 22 7.77 -5.79 -12.42
C ALA A 22 6.63 -6.62 -11.81
N ALA A 23 6.77 -7.95 -11.77
CA ALA A 23 5.80 -8.85 -11.12
C ALA A 23 5.75 -8.65 -9.59
N THR A 24 6.89 -8.31 -8.98
CA THR A 24 6.99 -8.08 -7.53
C THR A 24 6.41 -6.73 -7.10
N ARG A 25 6.30 -5.76 -8.03
CA ARG A 25 5.86 -4.40 -7.72
C ARG A 25 4.44 -4.35 -7.16
N SER A 26 3.48 -5.04 -7.78
CA SER A 26 2.10 -5.08 -7.31
C SER A 26 2.00 -5.73 -5.92
N LEU A 27 2.74 -6.82 -5.70
CA LEU A 27 2.80 -7.51 -4.42
C LEU A 27 3.37 -6.58 -3.33
N MET A 28 4.49 -5.90 -3.63
CA MET A 28 5.15 -4.99 -2.71
C MET A 28 4.27 -3.80 -2.36
N THR A 29 3.60 -3.19 -3.33
CA THR A 29 2.62 -2.11 -3.11
C THR A 29 1.49 -2.57 -2.17
N VAL A 30 0.96 -3.78 -2.39
CA VAL A 30 -0.07 -4.34 -1.51
C VAL A 30 0.45 -4.55 -0.09
N TYR A 31 1.68 -5.04 0.09
CA TYR A 31 2.26 -5.23 1.42
C TYR A 31 2.47 -3.90 2.17
N ILE A 32 3.00 -2.89 1.49
CA ILE A 32 3.21 -1.55 2.08
C ILE A 32 1.85 -0.97 2.51
N LEU A 33 0.89 -0.93 1.60
CA LEU A 33 -0.42 -0.35 1.90
C LEU A 33 -1.20 -1.18 2.92
N ARG A 34 -0.99 -2.50 2.99
CA ARG A 34 -1.55 -3.32 4.07
C ARG A 34 -1.01 -2.90 5.44
N ASP A 35 0.30 -2.67 5.55
CA ASP A 35 0.91 -2.30 6.82
C ASP A 35 0.54 -0.87 7.23
N ASP A 36 0.47 0.06 6.28
CA ASP A 36 -0.03 1.42 6.54
C ASP A 36 -1.49 1.43 6.98
N LEU A 37 -2.33 0.57 6.39
CA LEU A 37 -3.72 0.41 6.84
C LEU A 37 -3.79 -0.03 8.30
N LYS A 38 -2.97 -0.99 8.72
CA LYS A 38 -2.92 -1.43 10.14
C LYS A 38 -2.54 -0.29 11.09
N ARG A 39 -1.64 0.61 10.65
CA ARG A 39 -1.19 1.76 11.46
C ARG A 39 -2.33 2.71 11.84
N LEU A 40 -3.41 2.74 11.05
CA LEU A 40 -4.57 3.57 11.34
C LEU A 40 -5.09 3.38 12.77
N TRP A 41 -5.20 2.13 13.23
CA TRP A 41 -5.70 1.80 14.58
C TRP A 41 -4.77 2.20 15.74
N PHE A 42 -3.53 2.61 15.46
CA PHE A 42 -2.58 3.05 16.49
C PHE A 42 -2.53 4.57 16.66
N TYR A 43 -3.26 5.33 15.83
CA TYR A 43 -3.36 6.78 16.00
C TYR A 43 -4.18 7.13 17.24
N ARG A 44 -3.56 7.89 18.16
CA ARG A 44 -4.20 8.36 19.39
C ARG A 44 -5.16 9.53 19.18
N ARG A 45 -5.03 10.26 18.07
CA ARG A 45 -5.86 11.42 17.74
C ARG A 45 -6.75 11.11 16.54
N PRO A 46 -8.09 11.25 16.66
CA PRO A 46 -9.01 10.89 15.58
C PRO A 46 -8.77 11.70 14.30
N GLY A 47 -8.46 13.00 14.42
CA GLY A 47 -8.17 13.83 13.24
C GLY A 47 -6.91 13.40 12.46
N TRP A 48 -5.91 12.84 13.13
CA TRP A 48 -4.71 12.31 12.46
C TRP A 48 -5.01 10.99 11.76
N ALA A 49 -5.81 10.15 12.41
CA ALA A 49 -6.25 8.88 11.87
C ALA A 49 -7.12 9.08 10.62
N GLN A 50 -8.01 10.09 10.63
CA GLN A 50 -8.83 10.46 9.48
C GLN A 50 -8.00 11.00 8.31
N ARG A 51 -6.98 11.84 8.57
CA ARG A 51 -6.06 12.29 7.52
C ARG A 51 -5.28 11.11 6.94
N ALA A 52 -4.70 10.26 7.79
CA ALA A 52 -3.97 9.08 7.36
C ALA A 52 -4.86 8.11 6.56
N TRP A 53 -6.14 8.00 6.89
CA TRP A 53 -7.11 7.25 6.11
C TRP A 53 -7.32 7.84 4.71
N SER A 54 -7.50 9.17 4.61
CA SER A 54 -7.63 9.86 3.32
C SER A 54 -6.39 9.66 2.45
N ASP A 55 -5.20 9.86 3.02
CA ASP A 55 -3.92 9.68 2.33
C ASP A 55 -3.75 8.23 1.84
N TRP A 56 -4.07 7.26 2.70
CA TRP A 56 -4.01 5.84 2.36
C TRP A 56 -4.98 5.48 1.23
N PHE A 57 -6.22 5.98 1.29
CA PHE A 57 -7.23 5.70 0.27
C PHE A 57 -6.80 6.25 -1.09
N GLU A 58 -6.25 7.47 -1.12
CA GLU A 58 -5.73 8.08 -2.34
C GLU A 58 -4.57 7.25 -2.92
N GLN A 59 -3.60 6.85 -2.10
CA GLN A 59 -2.49 5.99 -2.53
C GLN A 59 -2.98 4.64 -3.05
N ALA A 60 -3.98 4.03 -2.42
CA ALA A 60 -4.56 2.78 -2.88
C ALA A 60 -5.25 2.95 -4.24
N GLN A 61 -5.98 4.05 -4.48
CA GLN A 61 -6.56 4.34 -5.80
C GLN A 61 -5.48 4.60 -6.86
N GLN A 62 -4.39 5.28 -6.53
CA GLN A 62 -3.30 5.60 -7.45
C GLN A 62 -2.29 4.45 -7.65
N SER A 63 -2.46 3.33 -6.93
CA SER A 63 -1.51 2.21 -6.91
C SER A 63 -1.34 1.46 -8.24
N GLY A 64 -2.33 1.55 -9.15
CA GLY A 64 -2.38 0.75 -10.37
C GLY A 64 -2.61 -0.75 -10.13
N VAL A 65 -3.01 -1.15 -8.93
CA VAL A 65 -3.29 -2.55 -8.57
C VAL A 65 -4.80 -2.73 -8.43
N ASP A 66 -5.48 -3.22 -9.47
CA ASP A 66 -6.95 -3.31 -9.52
C ASP A 66 -7.58 -3.99 -8.30
N PRO A 67 -7.07 -5.12 -7.78
CA PRO A 67 -7.63 -5.74 -6.59
C PRO A 67 -7.55 -4.82 -5.35
N LEU A 68 -6.49 -4.03 -5.24
CA LEU A 68 -6.28 -3.10 -4.14
C LEU A 68 -7.20 -1.88 -4.25
N GLN A 69 -7.36 -1.35 -5.46
CA GLN A 69 -8.29 -0.25 -5.74
C GLN A 69 -9.73 -0.64 -5.39
N GLN A 70 -10.17 -1.84 -5.83
CA GLN A 70 -11.50 -2.36 -5.50
C GLN A 70 -11.66 -2.60 -3.99
N PHE A 71 -10.63 -3.13 -3.34
CA PHE A 71 -10.65 -3.31 -1.89
C PHE A 71 -10.83 -1.97 -1.16
N ALA A 72 -10.06 -0.94 -1.53
CA ALA A 72 -10.16 0.39 -0.95
C ALA A 72 -11.56 1.02 -1.17
N GLN A 73 -12.17 0.85 -2.34
CA GLN A 73 -13.53 1.32 -2.61
C GLN A 73 -14.58 0.64 -1.72
N ARG A 74 -14.48 -0.69 -1.53
CA ARG A 74 -15.38 -1.41 -0.61
C ARG A 74 -15.20 -0.91 0.82
N LEU A 75 -13.97 -0.67 1.23
CA LEU A 75 -13.66 -0.18 2.57
C LEU A 75 -14.17 1.25 2.80
N SER A 76 -14.14 2.12 1.78
CA SER A 76 -14.69 3.47 1.89
C SER A 76 -16.23 3.49 2.00
N VAL A 77 -16.91 2.49 1.44
CA VAL A 77 -18.34 2.29 1.66
C VAL A 77 -18.59 1.98 3.14
N LEU A 78 -17.80 1.07 3.74
CA LEU A 78 -17.93 0.72 5.16
C LEU A 78 -17.67 1.93 6.07
N ALA A 79 -16.61 2.70 5.79
CA ALA A 79 -16.29 3.92 6.55
C ALA A 79 -17.40 4.98 6.46
N ARG A 80 -18.18 5.03 5.38
CA ARG A 80 -19.33 5.95 5.29
C ARG A 80 -20.51 5.50 6.17
N HIS A 81 -20.71 4.20 6.33
CA HIS A 81 -21.83 3.66 7.12
C HIS A 81 -21.52 3.56 8.62
N CYS A 82 -20.25 3.34 9.00
CA CYS A 82 -19.82 3.21 10.42
C CYS A 82 -19.07 4.44 10.97
N GLY A 83 -18.90 5.51 10.18
CA GLY A 83 -18.11 6.68 10.57
C GLY A 83 -16.63 6.58 10.19
N PRO A 84 -15.85 7.68 10.33
CA PRO A 84 -14.48 7.76 9.82
C PRO A 84 -13.60 6.65 10.39
N MET A 85 -12.80 6.03 9.53
CA MET A 85 -11.84 4.99 9.92
C MET A 85 -10.54 5.62 10.46
N PRO A 86 -9.96 5.04 11.51
CA PRO A 86 -10.51 4.01 12.40
C PRO A 86 -11.68 4.58 13.23
N PRO A 87 -12.71 3.77 13.55
CA PRO A 87 -13.79 4.22 14.43
C PRO A 87 -13.19 4.69 15.76
N CYS A 88 -13.66 5.82 16.28
CA CYS A 88 -13.26 6.31 17.59
C CYS A 88 -13.50 5.19 18.60
N ALA A 89 -12.45 4.61 19.17
CA ALA A 89 -12.58 3.82 20.37
C ALA A 89 -13.07 4.78 21.46
N GLU A 90 -14.36 4.69 21.76
CA GLU A 90 -14.95 5.35 22.92
C GLU A 90 -14.11 4.92 24.14
N HIS A 91 -13.35 5.86 24.70
CA HIS A 91 -12.65 5.67 25.98
C HIS A 91 -13.61 6.01 27.11
#